data_AF-A0A395QY15-F1
#
_entry.id   AF-A0A395QY15-F1
#
_cell.length_a   1.000
_cell.length_b   1.000
_cell.length_c   1.000
_cell.angle_alpha   90.00
_cell.angle_beta   90.00
_cell.angle_gamma   90.00
#
_symmetry.space_group_name_H-M   'P 1'
#
loop_
_entity.id
_entity.type
_entity.pdbx_description
1 polymer ?
#
loop_
_entity_poly.entity_id
_entity_poly.type
_entity_poly.pdbx_seq_one_letter_code
_entity_poly.pdbx_strand_id
1 'polypeptide(L)'
;MTLRLRIGPEGDNGGDDFEVFVCTPTWLQNNVWEPMWGRHFLIVKEFNYQLIVDAIIKAISQYEGVGWSEIACKLARLYAWEFEDYQA
;
A
#
# COMPACT_ATOMS: atom_id res chain seq x y z
N MET A 1 8.52 8.24 -3.07
CA MET A 1 9.33 7.32 -2.23
C MET A 1 8.54 6.05 -2.06
N THR A 2 9.09 4.91 -2.44
CA THR A 2 8.43 3.62 -2.21
C THR A 2 8.65 3.17 -0.77
N LEU A 3 7.59 2.77 -0.09
CA LEU A 3 7.65 2.11 1.20
C LEU A 3 7.29 0.64 1.01
N ARG A 4 8.09 -0.24 1.61
CA ARG A 4 7.79 -1.67 1.71
C ARG A 4 7.15 -1.96 3.06
N LEU A 5 6.03 -2.66 3.02
CA LEU A 5 5.23 -3.04 4.15
C LEU A 5 5.24 -4.56 4.22
N ARG A 6 5.53 -5.12 5.39
CA ARG A 6 5.30 -6.53 5.66
C ARG A 6 4.04 -6.65 6.50
N ILE A 7 3.02 -7.29 5.96
CA ILE A 7 1.70 -7.42 6.60
C ILE A 7 1.41 -8.91 6.73
N GLY A 8 0.95 -9.34 7.90
CA GLY A 8 0.62 -10.74 8.16
C GLY A 8 -0.35 -10.86 9.34
N PRO A 9 -0.90 -12.06 9.56
CA PRO A 9 -1.76 -12.33 10.71
C PRO A 9 -1.04 -12.08 12.04
N GLU A 10 -1.76 -11.58 13.03
CA GLU A 10 -1.21 -11.43 14.38
C GLU A 10 -0.85 -12.80 14.96
N GLY A 11 0.35 -12.92 15.54
CA GLY A 11 0.85 -14.16 16.15
C GLY A 11 1.49 -15.16 15.19
N ASP A 12 1.52 -14.87 13.89
CA ASP A 12 2.30 -15.63 12.91
C ASP A 12 3.65 -14.93 12.63
N ASN A 13 4.70 -15.70 12.36
CA ASN A 13 6.01 -15.17 11.94
C ASN A 13 6.06 -14.91 10.42
N GLY A 14 5.03 -15.33 9.69
CA GLY A 14 4.84 -15.06 8.27
C GLY A 14 4.17 -13.71 7.98
N GLY A 15 4.32 -13.24 6.76
CA GLY A 15 3.63 -12.08 6.22
C GLY A 15 4.07 -11.86 4.78
N ASP A 16 3.20 -11.24 4.00
CA ASP A 16 3.50 -10.94 2.61
C ASP A 16 4.04 -9.52 2.51
N ASP A 17 4.84 -9.31 1.47
CA ASP A 17 5.39 -8.01 1.16
C ASP A 17 4.45 -7.22 0.23
N PHE A 18 4.21 -5.97 0.62
CA PHE A 18 3.42 -5.00 -0.11
C PHE A 18 4.22 -3.72 -0.31
N GLU A 19 3.95 -2.98 -1.38
CA GLU A 19 4.58 -1.70 -1.65
C GLU A 19 3.57 -0.58 -1.88
N VAL A 20 3.94 0.63 -1.46
CA VAL A 20 3.18 1.86 -1.72
C VAL A 20 4.11 2.98 -2.14
N PHE A 21 3.75 3.69 -3.20
CA PHE A 21 4.48 4.87 -3.63
C PHE A 21 3.92 6.13 -2.96
N VAL A 22 4.68 6.69 -2.03
CA VAL A 22 4.31 7.94 -1.36
C VAL A 22 4.83 9.12 -2.17
N CYS A 23 3.94 10.06 -2.51
CA CYS A 23 4.30 11.27 -3.24
C CYS A 23 3.53 12.49 -2.76
N THR A 24 4.01 13.68 -3.13
CA THR A 24 3.29 14.94 -2.88
C THR A 24 2.61 15.43 -4.16
N PRO A 25 1.59 16.31 -4.06
CA PRO A 25 1.03 16.99 -5.23
C PRO A 25 2.09 17.70 -6.09
N THR A 26 3.08 18.34 -5.45
CA THR A 26 4.21 18.96 -6.16
C THR A 26 5.06 17.94 -6.90
N TRP A 27 5.25 16.73 -6.35
CA TRP A 27 5.94 15.66 -7.05
C TRP A 27 5.15 15.24 -8.30
N LEU A 28 3.83 15.06 -8.20
CA LEU A 28 2.99 14.71 -9.35
C LEU A 28 3.09 15.77 -10.45
N GLN A 29 2.95 17.04 -10.10
CA GLN A 29 3.06 18.16 -11.04
C GLN A 29 4.38 18.17 -11.83
N ASN A 30 5.47 17.78 -11.19
CA ASN A 30 6.81 17.84 -11.79
C ASN A 30 7.22 16.55 -12.52
N ASN A 31 6.51 15.43 -12.31
CA ASN A 31 6.94 14.11 -12.79
C ASN A 31 5.91 13.39 -13.66
N VAL A 32 4.65 13.84 -13.68
CA VAL A 32 3.58 13.25 -14.49
C VAL A 32 3.29 14.14 -15.69
N TRP A 33 3.70 13.69 -16.87
CA TRP A 33 3.57 14.43 -18.13
C TRP A 33 2.51 13.83 -19.07
N GLU A 34 2.21 12.55 -18.88
CA GLU A 34 1.18 11.82 -19.59
C GLU A 34 0.20 11.20 -18.59
N PRO A 35 -1.05 10.92 -18.98
CA PRO A 35 -2.00 10.23 -18.10
C PRO A 35 -1.43 8.90 -17.59
N MET A 36 -1.55 8.66 -16.29
CA MET A 36 -1.12 7.41 -15.66
C MET A 36 -2.15 6.92 -14.65
N TRP A 37 -2.18 5.60 -14.43
CA TRP A 37 -2.96 5.01 -13.36
C TRP A 37 -2.27 5.24 -12.01
N GLY A 38 -2.91 5.99 -11.11
CA GLY A 38 -2.37 6.27 -9.76
C GLY A 38 -2.57 5.14 -8.75
N ARG A 39 -2.71 3.89 -9.21
CA ARG A 39 -2.86 2.74 -8.31
C ARG A 39 -1.59 2.60 -7.46
N HIS A 40 -1.77 2.22 -6.19
CA HIS A 40 -0.67 2.06 -5.22
C HIS A 40 0.03 3.36 -4.81
N PHE A 41 -0.61 4.51 -5.01
CA PHE A 41 -0.09 5.81 -4.60
C PHE A 41 -0.73 6.29 -3.30
N LEU A 42 0.10 6.74 -2.36
CA LEU A 42 -0.34 7.51 -1.20
C LEU A 42 0.09 8.96 -1.37
N ILE A 43 -0.87 9.83 -1.69
CA ILE A 43 -0.62 11.25 -1.91
C ILE A 43 -0.71 11.99 -0.57
N VAL A 44 0.39 12.61 -0.16
CA VAL A 44 0.48 13.39 1.09
C VAL A 44 0.85 14.83 0.80
N LYS A 45 0.38 15.78 1.62
CA LYS A 45 0.72 17.20 1.45
C LYS A 45 2.23 17.44 1.54
N GLU A 46 2.86 16.81 2.52
CA GLU A 46 4.30 16.86 2.79
C GLU A 46 4.74 15.51 3.38
N PHE A 47 6.05 15.21 3.30
CA PHE A 47 6.58 14.00 3.90
C PHE A 47 6.65 14.14 5.42
N ASN A 48 5.61 13.64 6.07
CA ASN A 48 5.56 13.45 7.52
C ASN A 48 5.43 11.95 7.80
N TYR A 49 6.51 11.36 8.32
CA TYR A 49 6.60 9.91 8.54
C TYR A 49 5.47 9.39 9.43
N GLN A 50 5.17 10.07 10.54
CA GLN A 50 4.14 9.63 11.47
C GLN A 50 2.75 9.64 10.81
N LEU A 51 2.41 10.71 10.10
CA LEU A 51 1.12 10.80 9.39
C LEU A 51 0.98 9.74 8.29
N ILE A 52 2.07 9.42 7.59
CA ILE A 52 2.11 8.36 6.58
C ILE A 52 1.84 7.01 7.25
N VAL A 53 2.54 6.69 8.33
CA VAL A 53 2.38 5.44 9.07
C VAL A 53 0.95 5.32 9.63
N ASP A 54 0.43 6.37 10.26
CA ASP A 54 -0.93 6.38 10.81
C ASP A 54 -1.99 6.17 9.72
N ALA A 55 -1.80 6.78 8.54
CA ALA A 55 -2.69 6.58 7.41
C ALA A 55 -2.66 5.14 6.88
N ILE A 56 -1.47 4.54 6.79
CA ILE A 56 -1.28 3.14 6.37
C ILE A 56 -1.93 2.18 7.38
N ILE A 57 -1.66 2.35 8.68
CA ILE A 57 -2.26 1.54 9.74
C ILE A 57 -3.79 1.64 9.70
N LYS A 58 -4.32 2.87 9.60
CA LYS A 58 -5.76 3.12 9.51
C LYS A 58 -6.39 2.49 8.26
N ALA A 59 -5.66 2.44 7.15
CA ALA A 59 -6.15 1.78 5.93
C ALA A 59 -6.15 0.26 6.09
N ILE A 60 -5.08 -0.33 6.65
CA ILE A 60 -5.00 -1.78 6.90
C ILE A 60 -6.12 -2.22 7.87
N SER A 61 -6.37 -1.44 8.93
CA SER A 61 -7.36 -1.76 9.96
C SER A 61 -8.83 -1.75 9.46
N GLN A 62 -9.09 -1.31 8.23
CA GLN A 62 -10.44 -1.33 7.63
C GLN A 62 -10.78 -2.67 6.97
N TYR A 63 -9.80 -3.56 6.82
CA TYR A 63 -9.99 -4.83 6.14
C TYR A 63 -10.07 -5.98 7.14
N GLU A 64 -11.22 -6.63 7.16
CA GLU A 64 -11.45 -7.91 7.83
C GLU A 64 -11.73 -8.99 6.78
N GLY A 65 -11.52 -10.25 7.12
CA GLY A 65 -11.75 -11.38 6.22
C GLY A 65 -11.68 -12.71 6.96
N VAL A 66 -12.17 -13.77 6.31
CA VAL A 66 -12.21 -15.12 6.90
C VAL A 66 -10.82 -15.76 6.96
N GLY A 67 -9.88 -15.29 6.13
CA GLY A 67 -8.50 -15.74 6.14
C GLY A 67 -7.54 -14.77 5.45
N TRP A 68 -6.24 -15.07 5.58
CA TRP A 68 -5.16 -14.21 5.09
C TRP A 68 -5.30 -13.87 3.59
N SER A 69 -5.57 -14.87 2.74
CA SER A 69 -5.70 -14.67 1.29
C SER A 69 -6.79 -13.66 0.93
N GLU A 70 -7.93 -13.66 1.64
CA GLU A 70 -9.00 -12.69 1.40
C GLU A 70 -8.57 -11.27 1.78
N ILE A 71 -7.88 -11.13 2.91
CA ILE A 71 -7.36 -9.86 3.40
C ILE A 71 -6.26 -9.33 2.47
N ALA A 72 -5.31 -10.16 2.08
CA ALA A 72 -4.23 -9.82 1.14
C ALA A 72 -4.79 -9.32 -0.21
N CYS A 73 -5.79 -10.02 -0.77
CA CYS A 73 -6.48 -9.58 -1.98
C CYS A 73 -7.19 -8.21 -1.82
N LYS A 74 -7.74 -7.92 -0.63
CA LYS A 74 -8.35 -6.62 -0.34
C LYS A 74 -7.27 -5.52 -0.23
N LEU A 75 -6.17 -5.81 0.44
CA LEU A 75 -5.02 -4.92 0.59
C LEU A 75 -4.35 -4.61 -0.76
N ALA A 76 -4.28 -5.59 -1.68
CA ALA A 76 -3.72 -5.44 -3.02
C ALA A 76 -4.40 -4.33 -3.85
N ARG A 77 -5.63 -3.92 -3.48
CA ARG A 77 -6.32 -2.79 -4.12
C ARG A 77 -5.63 -1.46 -3.87
N LEU A 78 -5.01 -1.31 -2.70
CA LEU A 78 -4.32 -0.09 -2.26
C LEU A 78 -2.80 -0.21 -2.32
N TYR A 79 -2.26 -1.42 -2.23
CA TYR A 79 -0.82 -1.69 -2.17
C TYR A 79 -0.40 -2.68 -3.25
N ALA A 80 0.79 -2.53 -3.82
CA ALA A 80 1.32 -3.50 -4.78
C ALA A 80 1.74 -4.75 -4.01
N TRP A 81 1.07 -5.87 -4.24
CA TRP A 81 1.33 -7.13 -3.51
C TRP A 81 2.31 -8.00 -4.29
N GLU A 82 3.24 -8.68 -3.62
CA GLU A 82 4.26 -9.50 -4.31
C GLU A 82 3.68 -10.69 -5.09
N PHE A 83 2.49 -11.16 -4.72
CA PHE A 83 1.74 -12.21 -5.42
C PHE A 83 0.57 -11.66 -6.24
N GLU A 84 0.51 -10.34 -6.44
CA GLU A 84 -0.48 -9.74 -7.33
C GLU A 84 -0.38 -10.35 -8.73
N ASP A 85 -1.51 -10.80 -9.28
CA ASP A 85 -1.63 -11.48 -10.57
C ASP A 85 -0.83 -12.79 -10.69
N TYR A 86 -0.40 -13.39 -9.58
CA TYR A 86 0.21 -14.73 -9.61
C TYR A 86 -0.83 -15.77 -10.06
N GLN A 87 -0.66 -16.30 -11.26
CA GLN A 87 -1.39 -17.47 -11.73
C GLN A 87 -0.58 -18.71 -11.39
N ALA A 88 -1.08 -19.49 -10.44
CA ALA A 88 -0.55 -20.81 -10.12
C ALA A 88 -0.73 -21.80 -11.28
#